data_AF-A0AA40WFT3-F1
#
_entry.id   AF-A0AA40WFT3-F1
#
_cell.length_a   1.000
_cell.length_b   1.000
_cell.length_c   1.000
_cell.angle_alpha   90.00
_cell.angle_beta   90.00
_cell.angle_gamma   90.00
#
_symmetry.space_group_name_H-M   'P 1'
#
loop_
_entity.id
_entity.type
_entity.pdbx_description
1 polymer ?
#
loop_
_entity_poly.entity_id
_entity_poly.type
_entity_poly.pdbx_seq_one_letter_code
_entity_poly.pdbx_strand_id
1 'polypeptide(L)'
;AEWEVAEGVYKSHEAQVNSTKMMLKESLVFSPLTGVISKQFKTEGEILSGSGPGQHVVSVINVKQVYAVLNIPESESINLKKE
;
A
#
# COMPACT_ATOMS: atom_id res chain seq x y z
N ALA A 1 38.55 20.42 -0.17
CA ALA A 1 37.43 21.32 0.13
C ALA A 1 36.43 21.35 -1.02
N GLU A 2 36.79 21.82 -2.22
CA GLU A 2 35.85 21.92 -3.36
C GLU A 2 35.31 20.57 -3.84
N TRP A 3 36.15 19.52 -3.84
CA TRP A 3 35.74 18.17 -4.25
C TRP A 3 34.66 17.55 -3.34
N GLU A 4 34.78 17.74 -2.03
CA GLU A 4 33.82 17.26 -1.03
C GLU A 4 32.47 18.01 -1.14
N VAL A 5 32.53 19.32 -1.42
CA VAL A 5 31.32 20.11 -1.72
C VAL A 5 30.66 19.62 -3.00
N ALA A 6 31.44 19.36 -4.05
CA ALA A 6 30.92 18.82 -5.31
C ALA A 6 30.29 17.43 -5.13
N GLU A 7 30.89 16.56 -4.32
CA GLU A 7 30.34 15.24 -3.99
C GLU A 7 29.03 15.34 -3.19
N GLY A 8 28.96 16.24 -2.20
CA GLY A 8 27.75 16.48 -1.43
C GLY A 8 26.59 17.01 -2.29
N VAL A 9 26.89 17.91 -3.22
CA VAL A 9 25.91 18.44 -4.19
C VAL A 9 25.46 17.34 -5.16
N TYR A 10 26.38 16.53 -5.66
CA TYR A 10 26.05 15.39 -6.53
C TYR A 10 25.08 14.41 -5.86
N LYS A 11 25.39 13.96 -4.63
CA LYS A 11 24.52 13.04 -3.86
C LYS A 11 23.15 13.65 -3.57
N SER A 12 23.11 14.96 -3.30
CA SER A 12 21.85 15.67 -3.06
C SER A 12 20.97 15.68 -4.31
N HIS A 13 21.55 15.94 -5.49
CA HIS A 13 20.82 15.88 -6.75
C HIS A 13 20.44 14.45 -7.14
N GLU A 14 21.30 13.46 -6.89
CA GLU A 14 20.98 12.05 -7.10
C GLU A 14 19.78 11.62 -6.25
N ALA A 15 19.74 12.03 -4.98
CA ALA A 15 18.61 11.79 -4.10
C ALA A 15 17.32 12.46 -4.61
N GLN A 16 17.40 13.70 -5.13
CA GLN A 16 16.26 14.40 -5.73
C GLN A 16 15.73 13.68 -6.97
N VAL A 17 16.61 13.20 -7.84
CA VAL A 17 16.24 12.43 -9.04
C VAL A 17 15.59 11.11 -8.64
N ASN A 18 16.16 10.41 -7.66
CA ASN A 18 15.61 9.14 -7.16
C ASN A 18 14.23 9.33 -6.53
N SER A 19 14.04 10.40 -5.74
CA SER A 19 12.75 10.76 -5.16
C SER A 19 11.72 11.06 -6.26
N THR A 20 12.09 11.86 -7.27
CA THR A 20 11.22 12.18 -8.41
C THR A 20 10.85 10.94 -9.21
N LYS A 21 11.80 10.03 -9.43
CA LYS A 21 11.56 8.75 -10.09
C LYS A 21 10.59 7.88 -9.29
N MET A 22 10.64 7.93 -7.96
CA MET A 22 9.69 7.21 -7.11
C MET A 22 8.29 7.83 -7.21
N MET A 23 8.17 9.16 -7.12
CA MET A 23 6.88 9.86 -7.29
C MET A 23 6.23 9.57 -8.65
N LEU A 24 7.02 9.52 -9.73
CA LEU A 24 6.52 9.14 -11.06
C LEU A 24 6.03 7.69 -11.11
N LYS A 25 6.70 6.77 -10.42
CA LYS A 25 6.23 5.38 -10.32
C LYS A 25 4.94 5.28 -9.52
N GLU A 26 4.82 6.05 -8.43
CA GLU A 26 3.63 6.09 -7.59
C GLU A 26 2.42 6.72 -8.30
N SER A 27 2.63 7.50 -9.35
CA SER A 27 1.55 7.99 -10.22
C SER A 27 0.79 6.87 -10.93
N LEU A 28 1.40 5.69 -11.10
CA LEU A 28 0.75 4.50 -11.63
C LEU A 28 0.50 3.52 -10.49
N VAL A 29 -0.77 3.39 -10.10
CA VAL A 29 -1.16 2.51 -9.00
C VAL A 29 -1.46 1.11 -9.54
N PHE A 30 -0.76 0.12 -8.99
CA PHE A 30 -0.99 -1.30 -9.28
C PHE A 30 -1.59 -1.99 -8.06
N SER A 31 -2.37 -3.05 -8.29
CA SER A 31 -2.84 -3.90 -7.19
C SER A 31 -1.65 -4.60 -6.53
N PRO A 32 -1.49 -4.53 -5.19
CA PRO A 32 -0.40 -5.22 -4.48
C PRO A 32 -0.60 -6.75 -4.42
N LEU A 33 -1.80 -7.24 -4.76
CA LEU A 33 -2.16 -8.65 -4.69
C LEU A 33 -3.00 -9.07 -5.89
N THR A 34 -2.88 -10.34 -6.27
CA THR A 34 -3.76 -10.96 -7.26
C THR A 34 -5.06 -11.37 -6.59
N GLY A 35 -6.19 -10.86 -7.10
CA GLY A 35 -7.49 -11.07 -6.51
C GLY A 35 -8.60 -10.49 -7.38
N VAL A 36 -9.78 -10.31 -6.78
CA VAL A 36 -10.95 -9.73 -7.44
C VAL A 36 -11.21 -8.35 -6.84
N ILE A 37 -11.62 -7.39 -7.68
CA ILE A 37 -12.06 -6.07 -7.22
C ILE A 37 -13.40 -6.26 -6.49
N SER A 38 -13.41 -5.92 -5.21
CA SER A 38 -14.61 -6.00 -4.36
C SER A 38 -15.44 -4.73 -4.43
N LYS A 39 -14.77 -3.58 -4.30
CA LYS A 39 -15.43 -2.27 -4.28
C LYS A 39 -14.54 -1.19 -4.88
N GLN A 40 -15.13 -0.37 -5.73
CA GLN A 40 -14.53 0.86 -6.24
C GLN A 40 -15.10 2.03 -5.45
N PHE A 41 -14.23 2.88 -4.90
CA PHE A 41 -14.62 4.04 -4.10
C PHE A 41 -14.55 5.36 -4.87
N LYS A 42 -13.75 5.37 -5.94
CA LYS A 42 -13.40 6.57 -6.70
C LYS A 42 -13.59 6.34 -8.19
N THR A 43 -14.09 7.36 -8.87
CA THR A 43 -14.36 7.35 -10.31
C THR A 43 -13.38 8.23 -11.07
N GLU A 44 -13.31 8.04 -12.38
CA GLU A 44 -12.43 8.83 -13.25
C GLU A 44 -12.83 10.32 -13.20
N GLY A 45 -11.84 11.21 -13.12
CA GLY A 45 -12.06 12.66 -13.01
C GLY A 45 -12.24 13.19 -11.59
N GLU A 46 -12.32 12.32 -10.57
CA GLU A 46 -12.27 12.76 -9.17
C GLU A 46 -10.85 13.18 -8.78
N ILE A 47 -10.74 14.34 -8.11
CA ILE A 47 -9.48 14.80 -7.54
C ILE A 47 -9.21 13.98 -6.27
N LEU A 48 -8.12 13.21 -6.28
CA LEU A 48 -7.58 12.57 -5.09
C LEU A 48 -6.81 13.60 -4.26
N SER A 49 -7.51 14.60 -3.74
CA SER A 49 -6.92 15.65 -2.91
C SER A 49 -6.93 15.20 -1.46
N GLY A 50 -5.78 14.76 -0.97
CA GLY A 50 -5.54 14.57 0.45
C GLY A 50 -4.06 14.78 0.73
N SER A 51 -3.73 15.87 1.40
CA SER A 51 -2.43 16.14 2.03
C SER A 51 -2.15 15.21 3.23
N GLY A 52 -2.61 13.96 3.15
CA GLY A 52 -2.55 12.94 4.19
C GLY A 52 -2.45 11.54 3.57
N PRO A 53 -1.99 10.54 4.34
CA PRO A 53 -1.63 9.25 3.78
C PRO A 53 -2.87 8.50 3.27
N GLY A 54 -2.90 8.28 1.95
CA GLY A 54 -3.62 7.22 1.26
C GLY A 54 -5.14 7.34 1.24
N GLN A 55 -5.70 7.92 0.18
CA GLN A 55 -7.12 7.73 -0.12
C GLN A 55 -7.37 6.34 -0.71
N HIS A 56 -8.36 5.63 -0.18
CA HIS A 56 -8.78 4.34 -0.71
C HIS A 56 -9.48 4.53 -2.06
N VAL A 57 -8.87 4.04 -3.14
CA VAL A 57 -9.43 4.09 -4.49
C VAL A 57 -10.22 2.81 -4.81
N VAL A 58 -9.63 1.65 -4.51
CA VAL A 58 -10.19 0.32 -4.80
C VAL A 58 -9.88 -0.64 -3.65
N SER A 59 -10.83 -1.54 -3.35
CA SER A 59 -10.62 -2.71 -2.49
C SER A 59 -10.48 -3.97 -3.34
N VAL A 60 -9.39 -4.71 -3.13
CA VAL A 60 -9.10 -5.99 -3.79
C VAL A 60 -9.09 -7.10 -2.76
N ILE A 61 -9.81 -8.19 -3.03
CA ILE A 61 -9.91 -9.36 -2.15
C ILE A 61 -9.22 -10.55 -2.81
N ASN A 62 -8.39 -11.26 -2.04
CA ASN A 62 -7.84 -12.55 -2.45
C ASN A 62 -8.88 -13.65 -2.23
N VAL A 63 -9.28 -14.33 -3.31
CA VAL A 63 -10.27 -15.41 -3.28
C VAL A 63 -9.67 -16.80 -3.21
N LYS A 64 -8.33 -16.95 -3.21
CA LYS A 64 -7.67 -18.26 -3.18
C LYS A 64 -7.77 -18.93 -1.81
N GLN A 65 -7.89 -18.17 -0.74
CA GLN A 65 -7.98 -18.68 0.64
C GLN A 65 -9.12 -17.97 1.36
N VAL A 66 -10.05 -18.75 1.88
CA VAL A 66 -11.21 -18.25 2.62
C VAL A 66 -11.00 -18.61 4.10
N TYR A 67 -10.96 -17.59 4.96
CA TYR A 67 -10.90 -17.77 6.40
C TYR A 67 -12.31 -17.66 6.99
N ALA A 68 -12.78 -18.72 7.63
CA ALA A 68 -13.98 -18.68 8.45
C ALA A 68 -13.59 -18.29 9.88
N VAL A 69 -14.08 -17.14 10.35
CA VAL A 69 -13.91 -16.71 11.74
C VAL A 69 -15.13 -17.17 12.53
N LEU A 70 -14.93 -18.10 13.44
CA LEU A 70 -15.96 -18.57 14.37
C LEU A 70 -15.78 -17.83 15.70
N ASN A 71 -16.81 -17.11 16.14
CA ASN A 71 -16.79 -16.44 17.43
C ASN A 71 -17.31 -17.39 18.51
N ILE A 72 -16.41 -17.99 19.28
CA ILE A 72 -16.73 -19.03 20.25
C ILE A 72 -16.63 -18.43 21.65
N PRO A 73 -17.68 -18.52 22.48
CA PRO A 73 -17.64 -18.04 23.85
C PRO A 73 -16.55 -18.76 24.64
N GLU A 74 -15.93 -18.07 25.60
CA GLU A 74 -14.79 -18.57 26.38
C GLU A 74 -15.09 -19.87 27.13
N SER A 75 -16.36 -20.10 27.50
CA SER A 75 -16.83 -21.35 28.10
C SER A 75 -16.71 -22.57 27.17
N GLU A 76 -16.81 -22.36 25.86
CA GLU A 76 -16.76 -23.42 24.83
C GLU A 76 -15.37 -23.54 24.20
N SER A 77 -14.51 -22.53 24.35
CA SER A 77 -13.14 -22.53 23.81
C SER A 77 -12.25 -23.61 24.44
N ILE A 78 -12.51 -24.01 25.69
CA ILE A 78 -11.81 -25.10 26.39
C ILE A 78 -11.95 -26.44 25.65
N ASN A 79 -13.06 -26.65 24.93
CA ASN A 79 -13.31 -27.88 24.17
C ASN A 79 -12.77 -27.81 22.73
N LEU A 80 -12.26 -26.66 22.27
CA LEU A 80 -11.62 -26.58 20.96
C LEU A 80 -10.19 -27.11 21.03
N LYS A 81 -10.00 -28.33 20.54
CA LYS A 81 -8.68 -28.83 20.17
C LYS A 81 -8.40 -28.48 18.72
N LYS A 82 -7.25 -27.85 18.50
CA LYS A 82 -6.64 -27.73 17.17
C LYS A 82 -6.03 -29.09 16.87
N GLU A 83 -6.63 -29.86 15.96
CA GLU A 83 -5.96 -31.02 15.38
C GLU A 83 -4.72 -30.59 14.60
#